data_AF-A0A9E1MY91-F1
#
_entry.id   AF-A0A9E1MY91-F1
#
_cell.length_a   1.000
_cell.length_b   1.000
_cell.length_c   1.000
_cell.angle_alpha   90.00
_cell.angle_beta   90.00
_cell.angle_gamma   90.00
#
_symmetry.space_group_name_H-M   'P 1'
#
loop_
_entity.id
_entity.type
_entity.pdbx_description
1 polymer ?
#
loop_
_entity_poly.entity_id
_entity_poly.type
_entity_poly.pdbx_seq_one_letter_code
_entity_poly.pdbx_strand_id
1 'polypeptide(L)'
;MTNNISGQQDDLSYTFATWVFRLHIAGFDGDDPTLSETCAAIDSAVDETAGNDAGQSLVNRVAELLQGKEPSQVMATAAALYGERSAGLLGEGTRDERTHRIRKYQFEKGLPWLARIWERNSEGEVGPVWLLVERMTDEVAAMDPNPWNDIDEDRNLPVGDFQVLWELDGCPSIHIV
;
A
#
# COMPACT_ATOMS: atom_id res chain seq x y z
N MET A 1 -7.56 -23.51 -23.83
CA MET A 1 -8.21 -22.24 -23.48
C MET A 1 -7.24 -21.50 -22.59
N THR A 2 -6.48 -20.60 -23.19
CA THR A 2 -5.41 -19.83 -22.56
C THR A 2 -6.03 -18.69 -21.78
N ASN A 3 -6.05 -18.80 -20.45
CA ASN A 3 -6.27 -17.65 -19.58
C ASN A 3 -5.03 -16.76 -19.67
N ASN A 4 -5.06 -15.81 -20.60
CA ASN A 4 -4.22 -14.63 -20.53
C ASN A 4 -4.74 -13.79 -19.36
N ILE A 5 -4.14 -13.95 -18.18
CA ILE A 5 -4.14 -12.88 -17.18
C ILE A 5 -3.06 -11.91 -17.67
N SER A 6 -3.40 -11.17 -18.72
CA SER A 6 -2.58 -10.07 -19.21
C SER A 6 -2.74 -8.91 -18.24
N GLY A 7 -1.66 -8.52 -17.58
CA GLY A 7 -1.51 -7.20 -17.00
C GLY A 7 -1.24 -7.19 -15.50
N GLN A 8 0.02 -7.38 -15.11
CA GLN A 8 0.63 -6.64 -13.98
C GLN A 8 0.62 -5.14 -14.30
N GLN A 9 -0.56 -4.56 -14.51
CA GLN A 9 -0.74 -3.18 -14.94
C GLN A 9 -0.78 -2.32 -13.68
N ASP A 10 0.42 -1.86 -13.27
CA ASP A 10 0.73 -0.95 -12.16
C ASP A 10 0.11 -1.26 -10.79
N ASP A 11 0.50 -2.42 -10.23
CA ASP A 11 0.26 -2.84 -8.83
C ASP A 11 0.49 -1.73 -7.80
N LEU A 12 1.51 -0.88 -8.00
CA LEU A 12 1.78 0.24 -7.09
C LEU A 12 0.66 1.29 -7.08
N SER A 13 0.07 1.64 -8.22
CA SER A 13 -0.98 2.68 -8.26
C SER A 13 -2.22 2.23 -7.50
N TYR A 14 -2.59 0.95 -7.64
CA TYR A 14 -3.67 0.33 -6.87
C TYR A 14 -3.33 0.27 -5.38
N THR A 15 -2.17 -0.33 -5.03
CA THR A 15 -1.68 -0.42 -3.66
C THR A 15 -1.65 0.94 -2.96
N PHE A 16 -1.16 1.98 -3.63
CA PHE A 16 -1.05 3.33 -3.08
C PHE A 16 -2.42 4.03 -3.01
N ALA A 17 -3.31 3.83 -3.99
CA ALA A 17 -4.68 4.32 -3.94
C ALA A 17 -5.46 3.71 -2.78
N THR A 18 -5.33 2.41 -2.56
CA THR A 18 -5.94 1.73 -1.40
C THR A 18 -5.38 2.29 -0.11
N TRP A 19 -4.07 2.51 -0.02
CA TRP A 19 -3.49 3.19 1.14
C TRP A 19 -4.09 4.59 1.38
N VAL A 20 -4.18 5.43 0.34
CA VAL A 20 -4.81 6.76 0.41
C VAL A 20 -6.26 6.68 0.90
N PHE A 21 -7.06 5.77 0.34
CA PHE A 21 -8.46 5.60 0.75
C PHE A 21 -8.57 5.15 2.21
N ARG A 22 -7.74 4.20 2.65
CA ARG A 22 -7.74 3.74 4.05
C ARG A 22 -7.35 4.86 5.01
N LEU A 23 -6.43 5.74 4.61
CA LEU A 23 -6.09 6.94 5.38
C LEU A 23 -7.25 7.94 5.44
N HIS A 24 -7.93 8.17 4.31
CA HIS A 24 -9.13 9.02 4.26
C HIS A 24 -10.22 8.53 5.21
N ILE A 25 -10.55 7.23 5.19
CA ILE A 25 -11.53 6.63 6.11
C ILE A 25 -11.13 6.81 7.58
N ALA A 26 -9.83 6.85 7.87
CA ALA A 26 -9.32 7.12 9.21
C ALA A 26 -9.20 8.61 9.56
N GLY A 27 -9.64 9.52 8.69
CA GLY A 27 -9.61 10.97 8.89
C GLY A 27 -8.27 11.64 8.55
N PHE A 28 -7.40 10.96 7.79
CA PHE A 28 -6.13 11.49 7.32
C PHE A 28 -6.23 11.87 5.84
N ASP A 29 -6.80 13.04 5.57
CA ASP A 29 -6.84 13.60 4.21
C ASP A 29 -5.46 14.07 3.75
N GLY A 30 -5.16 13.79 2.47
CA GLY A 30 -4.01 14.35 1.78
C GLY A 30 -4.30 15.77 1.29
N ASP A 31 -3.24 16.48 0.89
CA ASP A 31 -3.31 17.87 0.47
C ASP A 31 -3.85 18.06 -0.96
N ASP A 32 -4.12 16.96 -1.69
CA ASP A 32 -4.76 16.98 -3.01
C ASP A 32 -6.29 16.84 -2.89
N PRO A 33 -7.07 17.90 -3.18
CA PRO A 33 -8.53 17.87 -3.05
C PRO A 33 -9.19 16.85 -3.99
N THR A 34 -8.58 16.55 -5.14
CA THR A 34 -9.10 15.54 -6.08
C THR A 34 -9.10 14.15 -5.46
N LEU A 35 -8.08 13.84 -4.63
CA LEU A 35 -8.02 12.56 -3.91
C LEU A 35 -9.12 12.47 -2.84
N SER A 36 -9.34 13.53 -2.07
CA SER A 36 -10.43 13.55 -1.08
C SER A 36 -11.81 13.46 -1.73
N GLU A 37 -12.03 14.13 -2.87
CA GLU A 37 -13.29 14.05 -3.62
C GLU A 37 -13.55 12.63 -4.16
N THR A 38 -12.53 11.98 -4.72
CA THR A 38 -12.65 10.61 -5.20
C THR A 38 -12.86 9.60 -4.06
N CYS A 39 -12.19 9.77 -2.92
CA CYS A 39 -12.43 8.95 -1.74
C CYS A 39 -13.87 9.10 -1.20
N ALA A 40 -14.38 10.33 -1.13
CA ALA A 40 -15.76 10.58 -0.72
C ALA A 40 -16.78 10.00 -1.71
N ALA A 41 -16.46 9.99 -3.01
CA ALA A 41 -17.29 9.34 -4.02
C ALA A 41 -17.35 7.81 -3.83
N ILE A 42 -16.24 7.17 -3.43
CA ILE A 42 -16.22 5.74 -3.07
C ILE A 42 -17.11 5.49 -1.84
N ASP A 43 -16.94 6.29 -0.77
CA ASP A 43 -17.71 6.11 0.49
C ASP A 43 -19.22 6.35 0.32
N SER A 44 -19.61 7.21 -0.63
CA SER A 44 -21.01 7.52 -0.92
C SER A 44 -21.63 6.72 -2.07
N ALA A 45 -20.88 5.79 -2.68
CA ALA A 45 -21.38 4.96 -3.76
C ALA A 45 -22.56 4.10 -3.29
N VAL A 46 -23.63 4.08 -4.09
CA VAL A 46 -24.87 3.35 -3.76
C VAL A 46 -24.95 1.97 -4.42
N ASP A 47 -24.04 1.70 -5.36
CA ASP A 47 -23.90 0.43 -6.05
C ASP A 47 -22.43 0.17 -6.43
N GLU A 48 -22.17 -1.08 -6.78
CA GLU A 48 -20.84 -1.59 -7.11
C GLU A 48 -20.23 -0.90 -8.33
N THR A 49 -21.02 -0.58 -9.36
CA THR A 49 -20.49 0.10 -10.56
C THR A 49 -19.99 1.50 -10.21
N ALA A 50 -20.77 2.27 -9.45
CA ALA A 50 -20.37 3.59 -9.00
C ALA A 50 -19.12 3.54 -8.10
N GLY A 51 -19.04 2.54 -7.21
CA GLY A 51 -17.88 2.31 -6.34
C GLY A 51 -16.62 1.99 -7.15
N ASN A 52 -16.73 1.09 -8.12
CA ASN A 52 -15.62 0.67 -8.97
C ASN A 52 -15.13 1.81 -9.87
N ASP A 53 -16.04 2.61 -10.45
CA ASP A 53 -15.69 3.79 -11.25
C ASP A 53 -14.98 4.87 -10.42
N ALA A 54 -15.43 5.10 -9.18
CA ALA A 54 -14.80 6.03 -8.25
C ALA A 54 -13.41 5.52 -7.80
N GLY A 55 -13.31 4.23 -7.50
CA GLY A 55 -12.04 3.55 -7.18
C GLY A 55 -11.03 3.66 -8.30
N GLN A 56 -11.46 3.40 -9.55
CA GLN A 56 -10.61 3.58 -10.73
C GLN A 56 -10.17 5.04 -10.92
N SER A 57 -11.05 6.00 -10.62
CA SER A 57 -10.71 7.44 -10.68
C SER A 57 -9.62 7.80 -9.66
N LEU A 58 -9.69 7.25 -8.45
CA LEU A 58 -8.66 7.40 -7.43
C LEU A 58 -7.32 6.81 -7.90
N VAL A 59 -7.33 5.59 -8.45
CA VAL A 59 -6.15 4.92 -9.00
C VAL A 59 -5.50 5.75 -10.11
N ASN A 60 -6.30 6.27 -11.04
CA ASN A 60 -5.80 7.11 -12.12
C ASN A 60 -5.13 8.39 -11.58
N ARG A 61 -5.75 9.05 -10.58
CA ARG A 61 -5.18 10.24 -9.97
C ARG A 61 -3.87 9.94 -9.25
N VAL A 62 -3.79 8.82 -8.53
CA VAL A 62 -2.54 8.37 -7.88
C VAL A 62 -1.46 8.09 -8.93
N ALA A 63 -1.80 7.43 -10.03
CA ALA A 63 -0.84 7.15 -11.11
C ALA A 63 -0.24 8.43 -11.72
N GLU A 64 -1.00 9.52 -11.81
CA GLU A 64 -0.50 10.83 -12.25
C GLU A 64 0.47 11.48 -11.25
N LEU A 65 0.31 11.19 -9.95
CA LEU A 65 1.12 11.76 -8.87
C LEU A 65 2.38 10.95 -8.56
N LEU A 66 2.38 9.66 -8.88
CA LEU A 66 3.53 8.78 -8.65
C LEU A 66 4.70 9.20 -9.55
N GLN A 67 5.84 9.49 -8.93
CA GLN A 67 7.06 9.90 -9.63
C GLN A 67 7.90 8.71 -10.12
N GLY A 68 7.47 7.49 -9.83
CA GLY A 68 8.15 6.24 -10.15
C GLY A 68 7.90 5.18 -9.07
N LYS A 69 8.65 4.07 -9.15
CA LYS A 69 8.45 2.90 -8.28
C LYS A 69 9.53 2.74 -7.20
N GLU A 70 10.60 3.55 -7.27
CA GLU A 70 11.69 3.48 -6.30
C GLU A 70 11.31 4.13 -4.96
N PRO A 71 11.91 3.69 -3.82
CA PRO A 71 11.49 4.12 -2.49
C PRO A 71 11.55 5.63 -2.30
N SER A 72 12.59 6.28 -2.83
CA SER A 72 12.72 7.74 -2.77
C SER A 72 11.61 8.48 -3.53
N GLN A 73 11.14 7.91 -4.64
CA GLN A 73 10.09 8.51 -5.48
C GLN A 73 8.71 8.32 -4.84
N VAL A 74 8.40 7.12 -4.34
CA VAL A 74 7.14 6.86 -3.64
C VAL A 74 7.07 7.65 -2.34
N MET A 75 8.19 7.75 -1.61
CA MET A 75 8.29 8.59 -0.42
C MET A 75 8.11 10.09 -0.75
N ALA A 76 8.64 10.56 -1.88
CA ALA A 76 8.44 11.94 -2.32
C ALA A 76 6.96 12.22 -2.65
N THR A 77 6.26 11.28 -3.27
CA THR A 77 4.80 11.39 -3.51
C THR A 77 4.03 11.40 -2.17
N ALA A 78 4.35 10.52 -1.23
CA ALA A 78 3.73 10.51 0.10
C ALA A 78 3.98 11.82 0.86
N ALA A 79 5.21 12.33 0.83
CA ALA A 79 5.57 13.61 1.46
C ALA A 79 4.88 14.81 0.80
N ALA A 80 4.68 14.78 -0.52
CA ALA A 80 3.92 15.82 -1.21
C ALA A 80 2.42 15.82 -0.82
N LEU A 81 1.86 14.66 -0.48
CA LEU A 81 0.46 14.52 -0.10
C LEU A 81 0.20 14.75 1.40
N TYR A 82 1.09 14.31 2.26
CA TYR A 82 0.86 14.30 3.71
C TYR A 82 1.84 15.18 4.50
N GLY A 83 2.86 15.74 3.83
CA GLY A 83 3.88 16.56 4.46
C GLY A 83 4.62 15.81 5.56
N GLU A 84 4.84 16.50 6.69
CA GLU A 84 5.48 15.97 7.89
C GLU A 84 4.69 14.83 8.55
N ARG A 85 3.44 14.56 8.13
CA ARG A 85 2.64 13.43 8.61
C ARG A 85 3.06 12.10 8.00
N SER A 86 3.94 12.07 7.00
CA SER A 86 4.46 10.83 6.40
C SER A 86 5.92 10.58 6.77
N ALA A 87 6.29 9.32 6.94
CA ALA A 87 7.66 8.92 7.26
C ALA A 87 8.10 7.62 6.57
N GLY A 88 9.41 7.52 6.32
CA GLY A 88 10.04 6.45 5.54
C GLY A 88 10.71 5.31 6.34
N LEU A 89 10.58 5.32 7.68
CA LEU A 89 11.52 4.61 8.57
C LEU A 89 10.84 3.75 9.66
N LEU A 90 10.20 2.64 9.27
CA LEU A 90 9.92 1.52 10.18
C LEU A 90 11.07 0.49 10.23
N GLY A 91 12.10 0.68 9.39
CA GLY A 91 13.00 -0.37 8.90
C GLY A 91 14.42 -0.51 9.47
N GLU A 92 14.79 0.15 10.57
CA GLU A 92 16.17 0.08 11.09
C GLU A 92 16.33 -0.76 12.36
N GLY A 93 17.54 -1.28 12.57
CA GLY A 93 17.92 -2.09 13.74
C GLY A 93 17.79 -3.59 13.51
N THR A 94 17.85 -4.35 14.59
CA THR A 94 17.63 -5.80 14.60
C THR A 94 16.19 -6.17 14.23
N ARG A 95 15.97 -7.42 13.82
CA ARG A 95 14.63 -7.95 13.54
C ARG A 95 13.64 -7.74 14.69
N ASP A 96 14.10 -7.94 15.92
CA ASP A 96 13.28 -7.77 17.12
C ASP A 96 12.91 -6.30 17.35
N GLU A 97 13.88 -5.38 17.21
CA GLU A 97 13.63 -3.94 17.34
C GLU A 97 12.63 -3.44 16.28
N ARG A 98 12.75 -3.89 15.03
CA ARG A 98 11.80 -3.54 13.96
C ARG A 98 10.41 -4.11 14.22
N THR A 99 10.32 -5.38 14.62
CA THR A 99 9.03 -6.01 14.97
C THR A 99 8.34 -5.26 16.09
N HIS A 100 9.08 -4.90 17.14
CA HIS A 100 8.56 -4.12 18.26
C HIS A 100 8.03 -2.75 17.80
N ARG A 101 8.79 -2.05 16.95
CA ARG A 101 8.40 -0.74 16.40
C ARG A 101 7.12 -0.83 15.56
N ILE A 102 7.03 -1.82 14.68
CA ILE A 102 5.84 -2.02 13.83
C ILE A 102 4.62 -2.35 14.69
N ARG A 103 4.76 -3.24 15.66
CA ARG A 103 3.65 -3.58 16.58
C ARG A 103 3.21 -2.38 17.42
N LYS A 104 4.15 -1.55 17.86
CA LYS A 104 3.84 -0.29 18.56
C LYS A 104 3.07 0.66 17.65
N TYR A 105 3.53 0.88 16.42
CA TYR A 105 2.82 1.69 15.42
C TYR A 105 1.38 1.17 15.20
N GLN A 106 1.22 -0.15 14.99
CA GLN A 106 -0.09 -0.76 14.77
C GLN A 106 -1.00 -0.62 15.98
N PHE A 107 -0.47 -0.73 17.20
CA PHE A 107 -1.24 -0.50 18.42
C PHE A 107 -1.67 0.97 18.59
N GLU A 108 -0.78 1.91 18.28
CA GLU A 108 -1.03 3.34 18.48
C GLU A 108 -1.93 3.95 17.41
N LYS A 109 -1.77 3.54 16.15
CA LYS A 109 -2.43 4.14 15.00
C LYS A 109 -3.52 3.27 14.41
N GLY A 110 -3.34 1.94 14.40
CA GLY A 110 -4.26 1.02 13.72
C GLY A 110 -4.37 1.29 12.21
N LEU A 111 -3.37 1.92 11.61
CA LEU A 111 -3.35 2.30 10.19
C LEU A 111 -2.46 1.36 9.37
N PRO A 112 -2.83 1.09 8.10
CA PRO A 112 -1.97 0.34 7.21
C PRO A 112 -0.72 1.15 6.82
N TRP A 113 0.30 0.45 6.33
CA TRP A 113 1.56 1.03 5.89
C TRP A 113 2.11 0.28 4.69
N LEU A 114 2.95 0.94 3.89
CA LEU A 114 3.55 0.35 2.69
C LEU A 114 4.93 -0.22 3.01
N ALA A 115 5.23 -1.43 2.52
CA ALA A 115 6.56 -2.04 2.57
C ALA A 115 6.98 -2.44 1.16
N ARG A 116 8.24 -2.20 0.75
CA ARG A 116 8.75 -2.75 -0.52
C ARG A 116 9.55 -4.01 -0.25
N ILE A 117 9.13 -5.14 -0.81
CA ILE A 117 9.76 -6.44 -0.62
C ILE A 117 10.27 -6.99 -1.95
N TRP A 118 11.27 -7.88 -1.92
CA TRP A 118 11.71 -8.63 -3.10
C TRP A 118 10.99 -9.96 -3.17
N GLU A 119 10.32 -10.26 -4.27
CA GLU A 119 9.65 -11.54 -4.46
C GLU A 119 9.70 -12.04 -5.89
N ARG A 120 9.30 -13.31 -6.06
CA ARG A 120 9.17 -13.93 -7.38
C ARG A 120 7.75 -13.69 -7.91
N ASN A 121 7.63 -13.05 -9.07
CA ASN A 121 6.34 -12.88 -9.75
C ASN A 121 5.84 -14.19 -10.37
N SER A 122 4.63 -14.16 -10.93
CA SER A 122 3.99 -15.31 -11.61
C SER A 122 4.76 -15.81 -12.85
N GLU A 123 5.59 -14.96 -13.45
CA GLU A 123 6.45 -15.29 -14.59
C GLU A 123 7.79 -15.90 -14.14
N GLY A 124 8.03 -15.96 -12.84
CA GLY A 124 9.24 -16.53 -12.25
C GLY A 124 10.40 -15.54 -12.12
N GLU A 125 10.20 -14.26 -12.43
CA GLU A 125 11.21 -13.22 -12.25
C GLU A 125 11.22 -12.72 -10.80
N VAL A 126 12.42 -12.46 -10.27
CA VAL A 126 12.57 -11.91 -8.92
C VAL A 126 12.77 -10.41 -9.01
N GLY A 127 11.90 -9.65 -8.37
CA GLY A 127 11.94 -8.20 -8.40
C GLY A 127 11.20 -7.56 -7.23
N PRO A 128 11.28 -6.23 -7.09
CA PRO A 128 10.67 -5.53 -5.99
C PRO A 128 9.19 -5.27 -6.23
N VAL A 129 8.38 -5.42 -5.19
CA VAL A 129 6.94 -5.11 -5.16
C VAL A 129 6.60 -4.30 -3.91
N TRP A 130 5.57 -3.46 -3.99
CA TRP A 130 5.04 -2.76 -2.84
C TRP A 130 3.86 -3.54 -2.24
N LEU A 131 3.90 -3.75 -0.94
CA LEU A 131 2.90 -4.47 -0.17
C LEU A 131 2.20 -3.51 0.77
N LEU A 132 0.86 -3.48 0.76
CA LEU A 132 0.06 -2.74 1.74
C LEU A 132 -0.15 -3.59 2.99
N VAL A 133 0.64 -3.36 4.02
CA VAL A 133 0.59 -4.11 5.27
C VAL A 133 -0.51 -3.56 6.18
N GLU A 134 -1.51 -4.39 6.47
CA GLU A 134 -2.56 -4.08 7.45
C GLU A 134 -2.10 -4.41 8.87
N ARG A 135 -1.63 -5.64 9.06
CA ARG A 135 -1.40 -6.20 10.39
C ARG A 135 -0.17 -7.10 10.41
N MET A 136 0.61 -7.02 11.50
CA MET A 136 1.79 -7.85 11.72
C MET A 136 1.75 -8.48 13.12
N THR A 137 1.41 -9.76 13.17
CA THR A 137 1.43 -10.57 14.40
C THR A 137 2.52 -11.63 14.29
N ASP A 138 2.15 -12.90 14.16
CA ASP A 138 3.03 -14.01 13.77
C ASP A 138 3.07 -14.15 12.24
N GLU A 139 2.07 -13.58 11.57
CA GLU A 139 1.98 -13.40 10.12
C GLU A 139 1.79 -11.91 9.79
N VAL A 140 2.20 -11.54 8.58
CA VAL A 140 1.93 -10.25 7.95
C VAL A 140 0.72 -10.44 7.05
N ALA A 141 -0.39 -9.81 7.43
CA ALA A 141 -1.57 -9.69 6.59
C ALA A 141 -1.42 -8.44 5.71
N ALA A 142 -1.47 -8.64 4.40
CA ALA A 142 -1.51 -7.58 3.42
C ALA A 142 -2.96 -7.36 2.96
N MET A 143 -3.31 -6.10 2.75
CA MET A 143 -4.59 -5.73 2.16
C MET A 143 -4.60 -6.06 0.67
N ASP A 144 -5.79 -6.34 0.17
CA ASP A 144 -6.08 -6.32 -1.26
C ASP A 144 -5.64 -4.97 -1.86
N PRO A 145 -4.74 -4.97 -2.86
CA PRO A 145 -4.30 -3.74 -3.52
C PRO A 145 -5.44 -3.09 -4.32
N ASN A 146 -6.46 -3.82 -4.77
CA ASN A 146 -7.55 -3.34 -5.61
C ASN A 146 -8.95 -3.78 -5.11
N PRO A 147 -9.41 -3.25 -3.96
CA PRO A 147 -10.68 -3.64 -3.34
C PRO A 147 -11.94 -3.10 -4.08
N TRP A 148 -11.77 -2.44 -5.22
CA TRP A 148 -12.84 -1.91 -6.09
C TRP A 148 -13.10 -2.83 -7.29
N ASN A 149 -12.69 -4.08 -7.20
CA ASN A 149 -13.07 -5.12 -8.14
C ASN A 149 -13.73 -6.29 -7.39
N ASP A 150 -14.21 -7.29 -8.12
CA ASP A 150 -14.91 -8.45 -7.52
C ASP A 150 -13.95 -9.58 -7.08
N ILE A 151 -12.66 -9.29 -6.99
CA ILE A 151 -11.59 -10.24 -6.71
C ILE A 151 -10.94 -9.85 -5.38
N ASP A 152 -11.26 -10.59 -4.34
CA ASP A 152 -10.59 -10.45 -3.05
C ASP A 152 -9.21 -11.12 -3.09
N GLU A 153 -8.15 -10.32 -2.98
CA GLU A 153 -6.75 -10.75 -3.03
C GLU A 153 -6.13 -10.86 -1.63
N ASP A 154 -6.73 -11.69 -0.79
CA ASP A 154 -6.22 -12.02 0.54
C ASP A 154 -4.79 -12.58 0.51
N ARG A 155 -3.87 -11.93 1.24
CA ARG A 155 -2.46 -12.30 1.26
C ARG A 155 -1.87 -12.30 2.67
N ASN A 156 -1.36 -13.45 3.09
CA ASN A 156 -0.66 -13.63 4.36
C ASN A 156 0.76 -14.18 4.14
N LEU A 157 1.73 -13.65 4.88
CA LEU A 157 3.13 -14.09 4.85
C LEU A 157 3.61 -14.41 6.28
N PRO A 158 4.34 -15.50 6.52
CA PRO A 158 5.05 -15.67 7.79
C PRO A 158 5.94 -14.46 8.08
N VAL A 159 5.94 -13.95 9.31
CA VAL A 159 6.73 -12.76 9.67
C VAL A 159 8.22 -12.93 9.37
N GLY A 160 8.76 -14.13 9.59
CA GLY A 160 10.16 -14.43 9.29
C GLY A 160 10.47 -14.27 7.80
N ASP A 161 9.58 -14.73 6.93
CA ASP A 161 9.75 -14.64 5.47
C ASP A 161 9.62 -13.19 5.03
N PHE A 162 8.58 -12.48 5.48
CA PHE A 162 8.40 -11.06 5.20
C PHE A 162 9.67 -10.26 5.57
N GLN A 163 10.23 -10.48 6.76
CA GLN A 163 11.42 -9.77 7.20
C GLN A 163 12.62 -10.03 6.29
N VAL A 164 12.81 -11.26 5.82
CA VAL A 164 13.88 -11.57 4.86
C VAL A 164 13.64 -10.82 3.55
N LEU A 165 12.44 -10.89 2.97
CA LEU A 165 12.14 -10.26 1.68
C LEU A 165 12.21 -8.72 1.75
N TRP A 166 11.85 -8.15 2.89
CA TRP A 166 11.93 -6.71 3.16
C TRP A 166 13.37 -6.24 3.40
N GLU A 167 14.18 -7.04 4.10
CA GLU A 167 15.61 -6.78 4.33
C GLU A 167 16.41 -6.76 3.03
N LEU A 168 16.05 -7.57 2.04
CA LEU A 168 16.72 -7.60 0.74
C LEU A 168 16.69 -6.24 0.02
N ASP A 169 15.69 -5.39 0.28
CA ASP A 169 15.60 -4.02 -0.27
C ASP A 169 16.08 -2.93 0.70
N GLY A 170 16.60 -3.29 1.87
CA GLY A 170 16.97 -2.32 2.90
C GLY A 170 15.81 -1.80 3.74
N CYS A 171 14.72 -2.57 3.85
CA CYS A 171 13.54 -2.26 4.66
C CYS A 171 12.82 -0.92 4.34
N PRO A 172 12.61 -0.54 3.06
CA PRO A 172 11.86 0.65 2.71
C PRO A 172 10.41 0.53 3.16
N SER A 173 9.90 1.57 3.80
CA SER A 173 8.53 1.63 4.30
C SER A 173 7.96 3.02 4.18
N ILE A 174 6.64 3.15 4.12
CA ILE A 174 5.94 4.43 4.17
C ILE A 174 4.76 4.29 5.11
N HIS A 175 4.64 5.21 6.06
CA HIS A 175 3.57 5.22 7.06
C HIS A 175 3.23 6.64 7.49
N ILE A 176 2.12 6.78 8.22
CA ILE A 176 1.71 8.05 8.83
C ILE A 176 2.24 8.15 10.27
N VAL A 177 2.69 9.33 10.70
CA VAL A 177 3.21 9.57 12.07
C VAL A 177 2.19 10.13 13.05
#